data_AF-A0A2C6A604-F1
#
_entry.id   AF-A0A2C6A604-F1
#
_cell.length_a   1.000
_cell.length_b   1.000
_cell.length_c   1.000
_cell.angle_alpha   90.00
_cell.angle_beta   90.00
_cell.angle_gamma   90.00
#
_symmetry.space_group_name_H-M   'P 1'
#
loop_
_entity.id
_entity.type
_entity.pdbx_description
1 polymer ?
#
loop_
_entity_poly.entity_id
_entity_poly.type
_entity_poly.pdbx_seq_one_letter_code
_entity_poly.pdbx_strand_id
1 'polypeptide(L)'
;MLVEYGFTLPAARNPWDEACLDPYLCPLPSPAQRALLDEAGFWRNSQLDARTACYRTLPALRLLCLGPARWRAVLDGDRAEDRDRDAVDAALLRVLRACDDDVRAKMADIGPPGGPDDDHAHAALRARWRQIEQLVATAIARLQENQT
;
A
#
# COMPACT_ATOMS: atom_id res chain seq x y z
N MET A 1 -2.31 -2.00 -16.74
CA MET A 1 -3.24 -2.76 -17.61
C MET A 1 -4.51 -1.98 -17.90
N LEU A 2 -5.32 -1.62 -16.90
CA LEU A 2 -6.58 -0.92 -17.14
C LEU A 2 -6.42 0.45 -17.82
N VAL A 3 -5.55 1.33 -17.32
CA VAL A 3 -5.38 2.69 -17.84
C VAL A 3 -4.85 2.69 -19.29
N GLU A 4 -3.87 1.83 -19.57
CA GLU A 4 -3.20 1.78 -20.88
C GLU A 4 -3.94 0.92 -21.92
N TYR A 5 -4.64 -0.13 -21.49
CA TYR A 5 -5.20 -1.15 -22.39
C TYR A 5 -6.70 -1.39 -22.21
N GLY A 6 -7.36 -0.76 -21.24
CA GLY A 6 -8.81 -0.86 -21.04
C GLY A 6 -9.30 -2.16 -20.39
N PHE A 7 -8.42 -3.05 -19.93
CA PHE A 7 -8.82 -4.33 -19.32
C PHE A 7 -8.04 -4.70 -18.06
N THR A 8 -8.57 -5.66 -17.32
CA THR A 8 -7.92 -6.31 -16.17
C THR A 8 -7.68 -7.79 -16.46
N LEU A 9 -6.61 -8.34 -15.88
CA LEU A 9 -6.39 -9.80 -15.86
C LEU A 9 -6.91 -10.37 -14.54
N PRO A 10 -7.50 -11.57 -14.51
CA PRO A 10 -7.77 -12.27 -13.27
C PRO A 10 -6.52 -12.40 -12.39
N ALA A 11 -6.65 -12.33 -11.07
CA ALA A 11 -5.52 -12.37 -10.14
C ALA A 11 -4.59 -13.58 -10.38
N ALA A 12 -5.17 -14.76 -10.64
CA ALA A 12 -4.40 -15.98 -10.96
C ALA A 12 -3.53 -15.88 -12.23
N ARG A 13 -3.78 -14.90 -13.10
CA ARG A 13 -3.03 -14.64 -14.33
C ARG A 13 -2.15 -13.38 -14.26
N ASN A 14 -2.18 -12.65 -13.15
CA ASN A 14 -1.32 -11.49 -12.91
C ASN A 14 -0.63 -11.58 -11.54
N PRO A 15 0.44 -12.38 -11.42
CA PRO A 15 1.18 -12.52 -10.17
C PRO A 15 1.96 -11.26 -9.77
N TRP A 16 2.07 -10.28 -10.68
CA TRP A 16 2.74 -9.00 -10.47
C TRP A 16 1.74 -7.85 -10.28
N ASP A 17 0.52 -8.14 -9.85
CA ASP A 17 -0.43 -7.09 -9.50
C ASP A 17 0.06 -6.32 -8.27
N GLU A 18 -0.08 -5.01 -8.32
CA GLU A 18 0.37 -4.11 -7.27
C GLU A 18 -0.66 -3.00 -7.02
N ALA A 19 -0.79 -2.59 -5.76
CA ALA A 19 -1.55 -1.42 -5.36
C ALA A 19 -0.62 -0.31 -4.89
N CYS A 20 -0.83 0.92 -5.38
CA CYS A 20 -0.06 2.08 -4.97
C CYS A 20 -0.51 2.57 -3.59
N LEU A 21 0.44 2.71 -2.66
CA LEU A 21 0.23 3.18 -1.30
C LEU A 21 0.58 4.66 -1.11
N ASP A 22 1.18 5.31 -2.11
CA ASP A 22 1.57 6.72 -2.03
C ASP A 22 0.43 7.66 -1.59
N PRO A 23 -0.82 7.54 -2.07
CA PRO A 23 -1.91 8.41 -1.64
C PRO A 23 -2.18 8.38 -0.14
N TYR A 24 -1.85 7.27 0.53
CA TYR A 24 -2.11 7.04 1.94
C TYR A 24 -0.85 7.20 2.80
N LEU A 25 0.33 7.00 2.22
CA LEU A 25 1.62 7.11 2.91
C LEU A 25 2.23 8.51 2.80
N CYS A 26 2.23 9.12 1.61
CA CYS A 26 2.89 10.42 1.37
C CYS A 26 2.34 11.59 2.21
N PRO A 27 1.07 11.60 2.65
CA PRO A 27 0.57 12.65 3.54
C PRO A 27 1.09 12.57 4.99
N LEU A 28 1.68 11.43 5.40
CA LEU A 28 2.03 11.18 6.81
C LEU A 28 3.33 11.84 7.29
N PRO A 29 4.44 11.87 6.51
CA PRO A 29 5.68 12.47 6.96
C PRO A 29 5.58 13.98 7.10
N SER A 30 6.23 14.54 8.13
CA SER A 30 6.53 15.97 8.18
C SER A 30 7.44 16.39 7.01
N PRO A 31 7.53 17.69 6.67
CA PRO A 31 8.44 18.16 5.61
C PRO A 31 9.91 17.73 5.82
N ALA A 32 10.39 17.72 7.06
CA ALA A 32 11.75 17.27 7.39
C ALA A 32 11.93 15.76 7.16
N GLN A 33 10.95 14.94 7.54
CA GLN A 33 10.98 13.50 7.27
C GLN A 33 10.91 13.22 5.78
N ARG A 34 10.06 13.95 5.03
CA ARG A 34 10.00 13.83 3.57
C ARG A 34 11.36 14.11 2.93
N ALA A 35 12.05 15.18 3.33
CA ALA A 35 13.37 15.50 2.79
C ALA A 35 14.37 14.36 3.03
N LEU A 36 14.38 13.77 4.23
CA LEU A 36 15.22 12.61 4.53
C LEU A 36 14.87 11.39 3.66
N LEU A 37 13.58 11.12 3.42
CA LEU A 37 13.18 10.03 2.53
C LEU A 37 13.61 10.28 1.10
N ASP A 38 13.50 11.52 0.62
CA ASP A 38 13.87 11.89 -0.75
C ASP A 38 15.39 11.76 -0.96
N GLU A 39 16.18 12.31 -0.04
CA GLU A 39 17.65 12.19 -0.02
C GLU A 39 18.12 10.73 0.01
N ALA A 40 17.42 9.86 0.75
CA ALA A 40 17.74 8.44 0.85
C ALA A 40 17.10 7.59 -0.27
N GLY A 41 16.31 8.17 -1.18
CA GLY A 41 15.65 7.47 -2.27
C GLY A 41 14.45 6.60 -1.87
N PHE A 42 13.85 6.85 -0.70
CA PHE A 42 12.68 6.17 -0.17
C PHE A 42 11.38 6.99 -0.24
N TRP A 43 11.40 8.14 -0.92
CA TRP A 43 10.20 8.93 -1.18
C TRP A 43 9.42 8.40 -2.39
N ARG A 44 8.09 8.25 -2.23
CA ARG A 44 7.14 7.75 -3.25
C ARG A 44 7.43 6.33 -3.76
N ASN A 45 6.64 5.88 -4.73
CA ASN A 45 6.71 4.54 -5.32
C ASN A 45 6.54 3.43 -4.28
N SER A 46 5.71 3.68 -3.27
CA SER A 46 5.31 2.66 -2.29
C SER A 46 4.23 1.79 -2.90
N GLN A 47 4.53 0.51 -3.04
CA GLN A 47 3.67 -0.48 -3.69
C GLN A 47 3.38 -1.62 -2.72
N LEU A 48 2.17 -2.17 -2.79
CA LEU A 48 1.77 -3.41 -2.13
C LEU A 48 1.63 -4.51 -3.19
N ASP A 49 2.38 -5.60 -3.03
CA ASP A 49 2.22 -6.82 -3.84
C ASP A 49 1.46 -7.92 -3.07
N ALA A 50 1.28 -9.08 -3.71
CA ALA A 50 0.59 -10.22 -3.11
C ALA A 50 1.27 -10.80 -1.85
N ARG A 51 2.53 -10.44 -1.57
CA ARG A 51 3.30 -10.86 -0.39
C ARG A 51 3.28 -9.78 0.68
N THR A 52 3.79 -8.58 0.38
CA THR A 52 3.94 -7.49 1.34
C THR A 52 4.22 -6.14 0.66
N ALA A 53 4.36 -5.08 1.45
CA ALA A 53 4.80 -3.79 0.97
C ALA A 53 6.24 -3.86 0.42
N CYS A 54 6.53 -3.11 -0.63
CA CYS A 54 7.83 -3.17 -1.30
C CYS A 54 8.98 -2.72 -0.38
N TYR A 55 10.21 -3.06 -0.76
CA TYR A 55 11.41 -2.76 0.03
C TYR A 55 11.61 -1.25 0.31
N ARG A 56 10.99 -0.36 -0.46
CA ARG A 56 11.04 1.10 -0.26
C ARG A 56 10.07 1.58 0.83
N THR A 57 8.95 0.88 0.98
CA THR A 57 7.89 1.26 1.92
C THR A 57 8.32 1.02 3.37
N LEU A 58 9.07 -0.04 3.66
CA LEU A 58 9.49 -0.34 5.04
C LEU A 58 10.41 0.74 5.64
N PRO A 59 11.46 1.23 4.94
CA PRO A 59 12.25 2.38 5.41
C PRO A 59 11.41 3.65 5.59
N ALA A 60 10.43 3.90 4.72
CA ALA A 60 9.55 5.06 4.84
C ALA A 60 8.68 4.98 6.10
N LEU A 61 8.09 3.82 6.37
CA LEU A 61 7.31 3.56 7.59
C LEU A 61 8.19 3.61 8.85
N ARG A 62 9.43 3.12 8.78
CA ARG A 62 10.39 3.24 9.90
C ARG A 62 10.64 4.69 10.26
N LEU A 63 10.81 5.61 9.30
CA LEU A 63 11.01 7.02 9.63
C LEU A 63 9.77 7.67 10.28
N LEU A 64 8.57 7.14 10.03
CA LEU A 64 7.35 7.59 10.69
C LEU A 64 7.28 7.13 12.16
N CYS A 65 7.80 5.93 12.45
CA CYS A 65 7.78 5.34 13.79
C CYS A 65 9.03 5.66 14.63
N LEU A 66 10.15 5.96 13.96
CA LEU A 66 11.45 6.19 14.57
C LEU A 66 11.87 7.64 14.36
N GLY A 67 12.56 8.21 15.35
CA GLY A 67 13.28 9.47 15.14
C GLY A 67 14.42 9.30 14.11
N PRO A 68 14.82 10.39 13.41
CA PRO A 68 15.81 10.34 12.32
C PRO A 68 17.11 9.61 12.66
N ALA A 69 17.61 9.77 13.90
CA ALA A 69 18.85 9.11 14.34
C ALA A 69 18.75 7.58 14.36
N ARG A 70 17.64 7.03 14.87
CA ARG A 70 17.43 5.57 14.91
C ARG A 70 17.15 5.01 13.53
N TRP A 71 16.40 5.76 12.72
CA TRP A 71 16.16 5.40 11.33
C TRP A 71 17.47 5.32 10.54
N ARG A 72 18.36 6.31 10.70
CA ARG A 72 19.68 6.31 10.07
C ARG A 72 20.54 5.13 10.51
N ALA A 73 20.62 4.87 11.82
CA ALA A 73 21.36 3.71 12.34
C ALA A 73 20.86 2.36 11.80
N VAL A 74 19.57 2.26 11.45
CA VAL A 74 19.04 1.06 10.77
C VAL A 74 19.56 0.96 9.34
N LEU A 75 19.53 2.07 8.58
CA LEU A 75 20.03 2.09 7.20
C LEU A 75 21.54 1.83 7.11
N ASP A 76 22.30 2.31 8.10
CA ASP A 76 23.75 2.13 8.17
C ASP A 76 24.14 0.71 8.66
N GLY A 77 23.16 -0.11 9.08
CA GLY A 77 23.39 -1.47 9.58
C GLY A 77 23.82 -1.55 11.06
N ASP A 78 23.95 -0.41 11.74
CA ASP A 78 24.32 -0.32 13.16
C ASP A 78 23.20 -0.81 14.09
N ARG A 79 21.97 -0.94 13.57
CA ARG A 79 20.80 -1.39 14.32
C ARG A 79 19.98 -2.39 13.54
N ALA A 80 19.70 -3.54 14.18
CA ALA A 80 18.87 -4.59 13.60
C ALA A 80 17.45 -4.10 13.30
N GLU A 81 17.00 -4.34 12.06
CA GLU A 81 15.68 -3.98 11.54
C GLU A 81 14.51 -4.63 12.28
N ASP A 82 14.72 -5.85 12.81
CA ASP A 82 13.68 -6.63 13.49
C ASP A 82 13.20 -6.01 14.79
N ARG A 83 14.00 -5.12 15.39
CA ARG A 83 13.66 -4.48 16.68
C ARG A 83 12.45 -3.56 16.59
N ASP A 84 12.07 -3.12 15.38
CA ASP A 84 10.96 -2.21 15.15
C ASP A 84 9.81 -2.84 14.39
N ARG A 85 9.83 -4.16 14.20
CA ARG A 85 8.86 -4.88 13.36
C ARG A 85 7.43 -4.51 13.76
N ASP A 86 7.09 -4.61 15.03
CA ASP A 86 5.73 -4.30 15.52
C ASP A 86 5.31 -2.85 15.26
N ALA A 87 6.24 -1.91 15.43
CA ALA A 87 5.98 -0.50 15.18
C ALA A 87 5.76 -0.21 13.68
N VAL A 88 6.53 -0.88 12.82
CA VAL A 88 6.42 -0.77 11.35
C VAL A 88 5.13 -1.44 10.88
N ASP A 89 4.80 -2.62 11.39
CA ASP A 89 3.59 -3.37 11.07
C ASP A 89 2.35 -2.60 11.51
N ALA A 90 2.37 -1.97 12.68
CA ALA A 90 1.28 -1.09 13.12
C ALA A 90 1.12 0.14 12.22
N ALA A 91 2.22 0.73 11.73
CA ALA A 91 2.15 1.84 10.78
C ALA A 91 1.64 1.39 9.40
N LEU A 92 2.10 0.23 8.91
CA LEU A 92 1.62 -0.35 7.66
C LEU A 92 0.11 -0.65 7.76
N LEU A 93 -0.34 -1.25 8.86
CA LEU A 93 -1.74 -1.55 9.10
C LEU A 93 -2.62 -0.30 9.05
N ARG A 94 -2.15 0.83 9.59
CA ARG A 94 -2.85 2.12 9.50
C ARG A 94 -2.94 2.65 8.06
N VAL A 95 -1.87 2.53 7.28
CA VAL A 95 -1.86 2.89 5.85
C VAL A 95 -2.82 2.00 5.06
N LEU A 96 -2.81 0.69 5.30
CA LEU A 96 -3.66 -0.27 4.62
C LEU A 96 -5.15 -0.07 4.96
N ARG A 97 -5.48 0.27 6.21
CA ARG A 97 -6.87 0.61 6.58
C ARG A 97 -7.38 1.85 5.86
N ALA A 98 -6.56 2.90 5.77
CA ALA A 98 -6.92 4.09 4.98
C ALA A 98 -7.12 3.77 3.49
N CYS A 99 -6.32 2.84 2.94
CA CYS A 99 -6.51 2.33 1.59
C CYS A 99 -7.81 1.52 1.46
N ASP A 100 -8.12 0.62 2.40
CA ASP A 100 -9.35 -0.18 2.40
C ASP A 100 -10.60 0.72 2.44
N ASP A 101 -10.60 1.76 3.29
CA ASP A 101 -11.69 2.73 3.38
C ASP A 101 -11.94 3.44 2.04
N ASP A 102 -10.87 3.90 1.36
CA ASP A 102 -10.97 4.56 0.06
C ASP A 102 -11.41 3.58 -1.04
N VAL A 103 -10.89 2.35 -1.04
CA VAL A 103 -11.32 1.28 -1.97
C VAL A 103 -12.82 1.01 -1.81
N ARG A 104 -13.33 0.92 -0.58
CA ARG A 104 -14.77 0.74 -0.30
C ARG A 104 -15.59 1.93 -0.80
N ALA A 105 -15.13 3.16 -0.55
CA ALA A 105 -15.79 4.36 -1.05
C ALA A 105 -15.85 4.37 -2.58
N LYS A 106 -14.75 4.07 -3.27
CA LYS A 106 -14.71 3.98 -4.74
C LYS A 106 -15.60 2.87 -5.29
N MET A 107 -15.63 1.72 -4.64
CA MET A 107 -16.52 0.62 -5.03
C MET A 107 -18.01 0.97 -4.87
N ALA A 108 -18.36 1.81 -3.89
CA ALA A 108 -19.70 2.34 -3.71
C ALA A 108 -20.04 3.37 -4.78
N ASP A 109 -19.13 4.32 -5.06
CA ASP A 109 -19.28 5.35 -6.11
C ASP A 109 -19.52 4.73 -7.49
N ILE A 110 -18.84 3.63 -7.82
CA ILE A 110 -18.98 2.94 -9.10
C ILE A 110 -20.36 2.26 -9.23
N GLY A 111 -20.99 1.86 -8.11
CA GLY A 111 -22.30 1.19 -8.14
C GLY A 111 -22.28 -0.25 -8.66
N PRO A 112 -23.36 -1.03 -8.48
CA PRO A 112 -23.41 -2.47 -8.76
C PRO A 112 -23.42 -2.79 -10.28
N PRO A 113 -23.08 -4.03 -10.69
CA PRO A 113 -23.28 -4.50 -12.07
C PRO A 113 -24.77 -4.58 -12.41
N GLY A 114 -25.10 -4.55 -13.71
CA GLY A 114 -26.47 -4.54 -14.23
C GLY A 114 -27.19 -3.19 -14.12
N GLY A 115 -26.47 -2.12 -13.81
CA GLY A 115 -26.99 -0.76 -13.78
C GLY A 115 -27.12 -0.12 -15.18
N PRO A 116 -27.67 1.10 -15.26
CA PRO A 116 -27.81 1.85 -16.52
C PRO A 116 -26.47 2.09 -17.23
N ASP A 117 -25.38 2.18 -16.47
CA ASP A 117 -24.01 2.45 -16.92
C ASP A 117 -23.14 1.17 -16.99
N ASP A 118 -23.75 -0.02 -16.97
CA ASP A 118 -23.04 -1.31 -16.99
C ASP A 118 -22.48 -1.62 -18.39
N ASP A 119 -21.37 -0.96 -18.72
CA ASP A 119 -20.59 -1.21 -19.92
C ASP A 119 -19.27 -1.94 -19.60
N HIS A 120 -18.47 -2.20 -20.64
CA HIS A 120 -17.18 -2.87 -20.48
C HIS A 120 -16.21 -2.10 -19.57
N ALA A 121 -16.23 -0.76 -19.61
CA ALA A 121 -15.35 0.08 -18.81
C ALA A 121 -15.75 0.05 -17.33
N HIS A 122 -17.05 0.08 -17.04
CA HIS A 122 -17.62 -0.09 -15.71
C HIS A 122 -17.22 -1.44 -15.10
N ALA A 123 -17.43 -2.52 -15.84
CA ALA A 123 -17.04 -3.86 -15.43
C ALA A 123 -15.53 -3.99 -15.16
N ALA A 124 -14.70 -3.45 -16.05
CA ALA A 124 -13.24 -3.48 -15.90
C ALA A 124 -12.75 -2.67 -14.69
N LEU A 125 -13.35 -1.49 -14.45
CA LEU A 125 -13.05 -0.65 -13.30
C LEU A 125 -13.43 -1.33 -11.98
N ARG A 126 -14.64 -1.91 -11.88
CA ARG A 126 -15.06 -2.69 -10.71
C ARG A 126 -14.15 -3.87 -10.45
N ALA A 127 -13.76 -4.59 -11.52
CA ALA A 127 -12.84 -5.70 -11.41
C ALA A 127 -11.49 -5.24 -10.84
N ARG A 128 -10.97 -4.09 -11.28
CA ARG A 128 -9.71 -3.55 -10.77
C ARG A 128 -9.79 -3.20 -9.28
N TRP A 129 -10.83 -2.50 -8.86
CA TRP A 129 -10.99 -2.12 -7.46
C TRP A 129 -11.17 -3.34 -6.55
N ARG A 130 -11.86 -4.39 -6.99
CA ARG A 130 -11.92 -5.66 -6.27
C ARG A 130 -10.56 -6.35 -6.12
N GLN A 131 -9.69 -6.24 -7.11
CA GLN A 131 -8.33 -6.79 -7.01
C GLN A 131 -7.51 -6.04 -5.96
N ILE A 132 -7.62 -4.71 -5.93
CA ILE A 132 -6.99 -3.88 -4.90
C ILE A 132 -7.55 -4.24 -3.51
N GLU A 133 -8.88 -4.34 -3.38
CA GLU A 133 -9.55 -4.75 -2.14
C GLU A 133 -9.01 -6.08 -1.62
N GLN A 134 -8.90 -7.09 -2.49
CA GLN A 134 -8.37 -8.41 -2.13
C GLN A 134 -6.91 -8.35 -1.69
N LEU A 135 -6.06 -7.59 -2.40
CA LEU A 135 -4.66 -7.40 -2.01
C LEU A 135 -4.54 -6.76 -0.63
N VAL A 136 -5.28 -5.67 -0.39
CA VAL A 136 -5.25 -4.91 0.86
C VAL A 136 -5.80 -5.74 2.02
N ALA A 137 -6.96 -6.37 1.86
CA ALA A 137 -7.58 -7.20 2.89
C ALA A 137 -6.70 -8.39 3.29
N THR A 138 -6.06 -9.03 2.31
CA THR A 138 -5.13 -10.14 2.58
C THR A 138 -3.89 -9.66 3.33
N ALA A 139 -3.33 -8.50 2.98
CA ALA A 139 -2.20 -7.92 3.69
C ALA A 139 -2.56 -7.53 5.14
N ILE A 140 -3.75 -6.96 5.36
CA ILE A 140 -4.28 -6.66 6.70
C ILE A 140 -4.38 -7.93 7.55
N ALA A 141 -4.99 -8.99 7.02
CA ALA A 141 -5.18 -10.24 7.75
C ALA A 141 -3.84 -10.84 8.21
N ARG A 142 -2.83 -10.90 7.32
CA ARG A 142 -1.48 -11.39 7.64
C ARG A 142 -0.81 -10.58 8.76
N LEU A 143 -0.92 -9.26 8.73
CA LEU A 143 -0.35 -8.40 9.78
C LEU A 143 -1.03 -8.61 11.13
N GLN A 144 -2.33 -8.91 11.14
CA GLN A 144 -3.07 -9.19 12.37
C GLN A 144 -2.72 -10.57 12.95
N GLU A 145 -2.55 -11.58 12.09
CA GLU A 145 -2.08 -12.91 12.50
C GLU A 145 -0.70 -12.85 13.15
N ASN A 146 0.22 -12.05 12.60
CA ASN A 146 1.58 -11.89 13.15
C ASN A 146 1.64 -11.15 14.50
N GLN A 147 0.54 -10.53 14.94
CA GLN A 147 0.44 -9.83 16.23
C GLN A 147 -0.15 -10.71 17.35
N THR A 148 -0.54 -11.95 17.04
CA THR A 148 -1.18 -12.90 17.98
C THR A 148 -0.17 -13.94 18.45
#